data_AF-A0A4R3Z8H5-F1
#
_entry.id   AF-A0A4R3Z8H5-F1
#
_cell.length_a   1.000
_cell.length_b   1.000
_cell.length_c   1.000
_cell.angle_alpha   90.00
_cell.angle_beta   90.00
_cell.angle_gamma   90.00
#
_symmetry.space_group_name_H-M   'P 1'
#
loop_
_entity.id
_entity.type
_entity.pdbx_description
1 polymer ?
#
loop_
_entity_poly.entity_id
_entity_poly.type
_entity_poly.pdbx_seq_one_letter_code
_entity_poly.pdbx_strand_id
1 'polypeptide(L)'
;MATNNPVPSAEPGDLQFNVQKIDEIVSSSAETYTDRLGEERETITGVKARLVEANNGLVAILNQVFTDTTAAQFRIDDGSIPENQIVYIISPNDEETVLYYRNIGGVVTPVFNEDGTQKAEPSNKVVDAIAGSIQQDESDDLTVFTDTLGFSHSRIKPEGGFETPLVSLDLNEMISGNMGIVNDASISSDEIIISDGLGFYVPISNEVSGGGTGPGEVTIDLPPQTAAYGLLSKMRAALDDVCIIVNSDSTGIDHDTDPTTGKIFNKWTRKLAEFLAANYPAYTVNYYTWTGSTYNNAITIQVGTAGKTLYFYNAAVAGKQPLYLMGQYFEIAYMPRQADLVIMNHGHNTDNAVPASTHMGMDLAVLYTMLQRHPNAGAIIFSQNPLRDSDNGTTRSNGARQAAIAAGFSLVDVFQLFQQAGKPTDWYMGNDNIHPSAMGDAKIFDLVKNLFVWPASPNRYIPGLVAGTNLLLNADFSTWDAENSAPNGWTLVGCTAQKDTINVETGEYGLKLVQSGTIETYAAISLSSSLVKRLKGRTVVLAARVFIPTTSTRGNCGQIQIPEAGNTRPYGTPEGGRGAFIWKATVITIPTTVNALTVRAVLDTSGGAPGNWCTFDRLSLTVGNIPQDFY
;
A
#
# COMPACT_ATOMS: atom_id res chain seq x y z
N MET A 1 10.46 34.51 -101.75
CA MET A 1 11.14 35.11 -100.58
C MET A 1 10.07 35.81 -99.76
N ALA A 2 10.04 35.62 -98.44
CA ALA A 2 9.16 36.38 -97.56
C ALA A 2 9.55 37.87 -97.59
N THR A 3 8.57 38.73 -97.38
CA THR A 3 8.71 40.19 -97.31
C THR A 3 8.66 40.65 -95.85
N ASN A 4 9.16 41.87 -95.60
CA ASN A 4 9.09 42.52 -94.28
C ASN A 4 7.78 43.30 -94.08
N ASN A 5 6.70 42.94 -94.77
CA ASN A 5 5.41 43.59 -94.57
C ASN A 5 4.93 43.40 -93.12
N PRO A 6 4.20 44.33 -92.50
CA PRO A 6 3.66 44.13 -91.14
C PRO A 6 2.72 42.90 -91.08
N VAL A 7 2.54 42.32 -89.89
CA VAL A 7 1.54 41.25 -89.68
C VAL A 7 0.17 41.92 -89.41
N PRO A 8 -0.91 41.56 -90.13
CA PRO A 8 -1.03 40.51 -91.14
C PRO A 8 -0.57 40.94 -92.55
N SER A 9 -0.11 39.98 -93.35
CA SER A 9 0.24 40.18 -94.76
C SER A 9 -0.48 39.15 -95.64
N ALA A 10 -0.99 39.61 -96.79
CA ALA A 10 -1.64 38.78 -97.81
C ALA A 10 -0.68 38.41 -98.97
N GLU A 11 0.59 38.85 -98.90
CA GLU A 11 1.59 38.50 -99.91
C GLU A 11 1.82 36.98 -99.94
N PRO A 12 1.79 36.35 -101.13
CA PRO A 12 1.95 34.91 -101.25
C PRO A 12 3.22 34.35 -100.57
N GLY A 13 4.32 35.11 -100.61
CA GLY A 13 5.58 34.73 -99.97
C GLY A 13 5.52 34.75 -98.44
N ASP A 14 4.74 35.65 -97.85
CA ASP A 14 4.55 35.73 -96.39
C ASP A 14 3.60 34.64 -95.92
N LEU A 15 2.55 34.36 -96.69
CA LEU A 15 1.64 33.25 -96.43
C LEU A 15 2.38 31.91 -96.46
N GLN A 16 3.22 31.67 -97.47
CA GLN A 16 4.03 30.45 -97.55
C GLN A 16 5.00 30.32 -96.37
N PHE A 17 5.70 31.39 -96.00
CA PHE A 17 6.59 31.38 -94.84
C PHE A 17 5.84 31.08 -93.55
N ASN A 18 4.72 31.76 -93.30
CA ASN A 18 3.92 31.56 -92.09
C ASN A 18 3.40 30.12 -92.00
N VAL A 19 2.94 29.54 -93.12
CA VAL A 19 2.49 28.14 -93.17
C VAL A 19 3.64 27.16 -92.92
N GLN A 20 4.84 27.42 -93.44
CA GLN A 20 6.02 26.61 -93.14
C GLN A 20 6.45 26.73 -91.67
N LYS A 21 6.34 27.91 -91.07
CA LYS A 21 6.62 28.11 -89.64
C LYS A 21 5.61 27.46 -88.72
N ILE A 22 4.36 27.23 -89.15
CA ILE A 22 3.38 26.46 -88.36
C ILE A 22 3.90 25.05 -88.08
N ASP A 23 4.59 24.40 -89.02
CA ASP A 23 5.20 23.09 -88.78
C ASP A 23 6.22 23.15 -87.63
N GLU A 24 7.10 24.16 -87.63
CA GLU A 24 8.07 24.42 -86.57
C GLU A 24 7.40 24.76 -85.23
N ILE A 25 6.34 25.58 -85.22
CA ILE A 25 5.58 25.93 -84.01
C ILE A 25 4.99 24.69 -83.33
N VAL A 26 4.47 23.75 -84.13
CA VAL A 26 3.69 22.61 -83.64
C VAL A 26 4.57 21.39 -83.34
N SER A 27 5.66 21.19 -84.11
CA SER A 27 6.46 19.95 -84.06
C SER A 27 7.88 20.11 -83.52
N SER A 28 8.40 21.34 -83.37
CA SER A 28 9.76 21.56 -82.88
C SER A 28 9.93 21.21 -81.40
N SER A 29 11.11 20.70 -81.06
CA SER A 29 11.56 20.52 -79.67
C SER A 29 12.17 21.80 -79.08
N ALA A 30 12.43 22.83 -79.89
CA ALA A 30 12.87 24.13 -79.40
C ALA A 30 11.70 24.91 -78.77
N GLU A 31 11.97 25.67 -77.72
CA GLU A 31 10.94 26.45 -77.01
C GLU A 31 10.51 27.71 -77.77
N THR A 32 11.37 28.20 -78.67
CA THR A 32 11.15 29.41 -79.46
C THR A 32 11.44 29.21 -80.94
N TYR A 33 10.85 30.06 -81.78
CA TYR A 33 11.13 30.19 -83.21
C TYR A 33 11.21 31.66 -83.60
N THR A 34 11.96 31.97 -84.65
CA THR A 34 12.03 33.33 -85.21
C THR A 34 10.98 33.50 -86.32
N ASP A 35 10.15 34.55 -86.20
CA ASP A 35 9.14 34.89 -87.20
C ASP A 35 9.76 35.61 -88.43
N ARG A 36 8.93 35.95 -89.42
CA ARG A 36 9.39 36.58 -90.67
C ARG A 36 9.92 38.00 -90.49
N LEU A 37 9.63 38.64 -89.36
CA LEU A 37 10.11 39.98 -89.02
C LEU A 37 11.39 39.93 -88.17
N GLY A 38 11.87 38.73 -87.83
CA GLY A 38 13.03 38.54 -86.97
C GLY A 38 12.70 38.51 -85.48
N GLU A 39 11.42 38.50 -85.10
CA GLU A 39 11.01 38.47 -83.69
C GLU A 39 10.95 37.03 -83.17
N GLU A 40 11.37 36.83 -81.93
CA GLU A 40 11.31 35.55 -81.25
C GLU A 40 9.91 35.30 -80.68
N ARG A 41 9.37 34.11 -80.91
CA ARG A 41 8.02 33.68 -80.53
C ARG A 41 8.07 32.29 -79.92
N GLU A 42 7.11 31.94 -79.06
CA GLU A 42 7.06 30.61 -78.43
C GLU A 42 6.48 29.55 -79.38
N THR A 43 7.06 28.34 -79.33
CA THR A 43 6.45 27.13 -79.90
C THR A 43 5.46 26.51 -78.91
N ILE A 44 4.71 25.48 -79.33
CA ILE A 44 3.87 24.70 -78.41
C ILE A 44 4.70 24.08 -77.28
N THR A 45 5.95 23.70 -77.56
CA THR A 45 6.89 23.16 -76.56
C THR A 45 7.23 24.19 -75.49
N GLY A 46 7.52 25.44 -75.88
CA GLY A 46 7.77 26.55 -74.94
C GLY A 46 6.57 26.86 -74.06
N VAL A 47 5.36 26.92 -74.66
CA VAL A 47 4.11 27.14 -73.91
C VAL A 47 3.85 26.01 -72.90
N LYS A 48 4.11 24.74 -73.28
CA LYS A 48 4.00 23.59 -72.37
C LYS A 48 5.00 23.65 -71.21
N ALA A 49 6.26 23.99 -71.48
CA ALA A 49 7.29 24.11 -70.45
C ALA A 49 6.89 25.16 -69.39
N ARG A 50 6.44 26.33 -69.84
CA ARG A 50 5.93 27.41 -68.98
C ARG A 50 4.71 26.98 -68.15
N LEU A 51 3.77 26.25 -68.75
CA LEU A 51 2.61 25.71 -68.04
C LEU A 51 3.00 24.67 -66.98
N VAL A 52 3.97 23.81 -67.26
CA VAL A 52 4.49 22.81 -66.30
C VAL A 52 5.18 23.50 -65.12
N GLU A 53 5.98 24.53 -65.38
CA GLU A 53 6.64 25.32 -64.33
C GLU A 53 5.61 26.02 -63.43
N ALA A 54 4.62 26.69 -64.02
CA ALA A 54 3.54 27.34 -63.28
C ALA A 54 2.70 26.33 -62.46
N ASN A 55 2.40 25.16 -63.03
CA ASN A 55 1.64 24.12 -62.34
C ASN A 55 2.44 23.46 -61.21
N ASN A 56 3.75 23.26 -61.39
CA ASN A 56 4.64 22.75 -60.34
C ASN A 56 4.74 23.73 -59.16
N GLY A 57 4.74 25.04 -59.42
CA GLY A 57 4.66 26.07 -58.38
C GLY A 57 3.38 25.97 -57.56
N LEU A 58 2.23 25.78 -58.22
CA LEU A 58 0.91 25.70 -57.57
C LEU A 58 0.74 24.43 -56.71
N VAL A 59 1.21 23.28 -57.19
CA VAL A 59 1.10 22.00 -56.46
C VAL A 59 1.98 21.97 -55.21
N ALA A 60 3.08 22.73 -55.17
CA ALA A 60 3.98 22.79 -54.01
C ALA A 60 3.40 23.51 -52.78
N ILE A 61 2.33 24.31 -52.93
CA ILE A 61 1.82 25.18 -51.86
C ILE A 61 0.56 24.61 -51.18
N LEU A 62 -0.21 23.77 -51.88
CA LEU A 62 -1.53 23.33 -51.43
C LEU A 62 -1.55 22.43 -50.17
N ASN A 63 -0.40 22.00 -49.64
CA ASN A 63 -0.31 21.12 -48.47
C ASN A 63 0.90 21.39 -47.54
N GLN A 64 1.50 22.58 -47.57
CA GLN A 64 2.64 22.88 -46.69
C GLN A 64 2.19 23.24 -45.26
N VAL A 65 2.86 22.63 -44.28
CA VAL A 65 2.82 23.03 -42.87
C VAL A 65 3.99 24.00 -42.64
N PHE A 66 3.71 25.18 -42.08
CA PHE A 66 4.70 26.22 -41.82
C PHE A 66 5.24 26.10 -40.39
N THR A 67 6.51 26.49 -40.19
CA THR A 67 7.14 26.48 -38.86
C THR A 67 6.61 27.59 -37.94
N ASP A 68 6.18 28.71 -38.53
CA ASP A 68 5.70 29.89 -37.80
C ASP A 68 4.87 30.80 -38.73
N THR A 69 4.27 31.85 -38.15
CA THR A 69 3.46 32.84 -38.87
C THR A 69 4.25 33.71 -39.83
N THR A 70 5.56 33.89 -39.61
CA THR A 70 6.42 34.71 -40.49
C THR A 70 6.66 33.98 -41.80
N ALA A 71 6.95 32.67 -41.74
CA ALA A 71 7.10 31.82 -42.90
C ALA A 71 5.81 31.77 -43.74
N ALA A 72 4.66 31.66 -43.07
CA ALA A 72 3.35 31.70 -43.74
C ALA A 72 3.08 33.08 -44.38
N GLN A 73 3.40 34.18 -43.69
CA GLN A 73 3.18 35.54 -44.18
C GLN A 73 4.02 35.84 -45.43
N PHE A 74 5.28 35.39 -45.48
CA PHE A 74 6.13 35.55 -46.67
C PHE A 74 5.50 34.93 -47.93
N ARG A 75 4.81 33.79 -47.78
CA ARG A 75 4.11 33.12 -48.89
C ARG A 75 2.75 33.73 -49.23
N ILE A 76 2.17 34.54 -48.33
CA ILE A 76 1.04 35.39 -48.70
C ILE A 76 1.55 36.58 -49.52
N ASP A 77 2.65 37.20 -49.07
CA ASP A 77 3.21 38.41 -49.70
C ASP A 77 3.73 38.15 -51.12
N ASP A 78 4.27 36.95 -51.40
CA ASP A 78 4.71 36.53 -52.74
C ASP A 78 3.57 36.05 -53.66
N GLY A 79 2.33 36.02 -53.15
CA GLY A 79 1.13 35.59 -53.88
C GLY A 79 0.93 34.07 -53.95
N SER A 80 1.77 33.28 -53.29
CA SER A 80 1.67 31.81 -53.25
C SER A 80 0.41 31.32 -52.53
N ILE A 81 -0.03 32.00 -51.47
CA ILE A 81 -1.23 31.65 -50.69
C ILE A 81 -2.39 32.59 -51.06
N PRO A 82 -3.41 32.12 -51.79
CA PRO A 82 -4.54 32.97 -52.20
C PRO A 82 -5.36 33.50 -51.02
N GLU A 83 -6.13 34.55 -51.27
CA GLU A 83 -7.10 35.10 -50.33
C GLU A 83 -8.10 34.03 -49.87
N ASN A 84 -8.43 34.03 -48.58
CA ASN A 84 -9.28 33.04 -47.88
C ASN A 84 -8.73 31.60 -47.81
N GLN A 85 -7.52 31.33 -48.30
CA GLN A 85 -6.91 30.01 -48.18
C GLN A 85 -6.49 29.71 -46.74
N ILE A 86 -6.78 28.49 -46.27
CA ILE A 86 -6.35 27.99 -44.96
C ILE A 86 -4.93 27.44 -45.06
N VAL A 87 -4.12 27.71 -44.03
CA VAL A 87 -2.77 27.18 -43.85
C VAL A 87 -2.57 26.63 -42.43
N TYR A 88 -1.65 25.66 -42.31
CA TYR A 88 -1.32 25.00 -41.05
C TYR A 88 0.03 25.49 -40.54
N ILE A 89 0.10 25.82 -39.26
CA ILE A 89 1.33 26.27 -38.60
C ILE A 89 1.63 25.34 -37.43
N ILE A 90 2.87 24.90 -37.26
CA ILE A 90 3.28 24.05 -36.13
C ILE A 90 2.98 24.77 -34.82
N SER A 91 2.31 24.08 -33.88
CA SER A 91 2.04 24.66 -32.55
C SER A 91 3.35 24.80 -31.76
N PRO A 92 3.55 25.90 -31.02
CA PRO A 92 4.66 26.01 -30.07
C PRO A 92 4.44 25.20 -28.78
N ASN A 93 3.22 24.69 -28.56
CA ASN A 93 2.85 23.90 -27.38
C ASN A 93 2.89 22.40 -27.69
N ASP A 94 2.96 21.56 -26.65
CA ASP A 94 2.98 20.10 -26.79
C ASP A 94 1.57 19.45 -26.76
N GLU A 95 0.52 20.27 -26.60
CA GLU A 95 -0.88 19.83 -26.56
C GLU A 95 -1.50 19.74 -27.97
N GLU A 96 -1.05 20.58 -28.90
CA GLU A 96 -1.51 20.59 -30.29
C GLU A 96 -0.37 20.30 -31.27
N THR A 97 -0.69 19.68 -32.40
CA THR A 97 0.30 19.43 -33.46
C THR A 97 0.40 20.63 -34.41
N VAL A 98 -0.74 21.19 -34.82
CA VAL A 98 -0.83 22.35 -35.72
C VAL A 98 -1.99 23.27 -35.36
N LEU A 99 -1.82 24.56 -35.68
CA LEU A 99 -2.79 25.64 -35.55
C LEU A 99 -3.30 26.06 -36.95
N TYR A 100 -4.59 26.35 -37.05
CA TYR A 100 -5.22 26.81 -38.28
C TYR A 100 -5.15 28.34 -38.43
N TYR A 101 -4.69 28.78 -39.59
CA TYR A 101 -4.67 30.18 -40.00
C TYR A 101 -5.30 30.34 -41.39
N ARG A 102 -5.70 31.56 -41.72
CA ARG A 102 -6.28 31.92 -43.02
C ARG A 102 -5.68 33.23 -43.51
N ASN A 103 -5.43 33.33 -44.82
CA ASN A 103 -5.15 34.61 -45.44
C ASN A 103 -6.43 35.46 -45.49
N ILE A 104 -6.46 36.56 -44.74
CA ILE A 104 -7.56 37.53 -44.76
C ILE A 104 -6.96 38.91 -45.08
N GLY A 105 -7.30 39.46 -46.24
CA GLY A 105 -6.82 40.76 -46.69
C GLY A 105 -5.31 40.85 -46.82
N GLY A 106 -4.63 39.74 -47.15
CA GLY A 106 -3.17 39.65 -47.20
C GLY A 106 -2.48 39.45 -45.85
N VAL A 107 -3.21 39.11 -44.79
CA VAL A 107 -2.65 38.92 -43.44
C VAL A 107 -2.93 37.52 -42.91
N VAL A 108 -1.91 36.85 -42.35
CA VAL A 108 -2.05 35.58 -41.63
C VAL A 108 -2.91 35.78 -40.38
N THR A 109 -4.15 35.32 -40.44
CA THR A 109 -5.16 35.51 -39.38
C THR A 109 -5.57 34.18 -38.76
N PRO A 110 -5.60 34.04 -37.41
CA PRO A 110 -6.04 32.81 -36.76
C PRO A 110 -7.48 32.44 -37.12
N VAL A 111 -7.77 31.15 -37.26
CA VAL A 111 -9.12 30.63 -37.41
C VAL A 111 -9.61 30.17 -36.04
N PHE A 112 -10.82 30.57 -35.65
CA PHE A 112 -11.43 30.21 -34.37
C PHE A 112 -12.59 29.24 -34.54
N ASN A 113 -12.82 28.43 -33.51
CA ASN A 113 -14.02 27.62 -33.31
C ASN A 113 -15.19 28.50 -32.83
N GLU A 114 -16.39 27.93 -32.77
CA GLU A 114 -17.60 28.64 -32.28
C GLU A 114 -17.48 29.08 -30.81
N ASP A 115 -16.67 28.40 -30.01
CA ASP A 115 -16.41 28.72 -28.61
C ASP A 115 -15.34 29.82 -28.40
N GLY A 116 -14.79 30.36 -29.48
CA GLY A 116 -13.75 31.39 -29.43
C GLY A 116 -12.32 30.88 -29.20
N THR A 117 -12.11 29.57 -29.16
CA THR A 117 -10.76 28.97 -29.13
C THR A 117 -10.15 28.90 -30.53
N GLN A 118 -8.83 29.01 -30.64
CA GLN A 118 -8.18 28.86 -31.94
C GLN A 118 -8.29 27.40 -32.41
N LYS A 119 -8.70 27.21 -33.66
CA LYS A 119 -8.84 25.89 -34.25
C LYS A 119 -7.46 25.24 -34.41
N ALA A 120 -7.32 23.99 -33.94
CA ALA A 120 -6.07 23.25 -33.88
C ALA A 120 -6.29 21.73 -34.01
N GLU A 121 -5.23 20.98 -34.31
CA GLU A 121 -5.22 19.50 -34.26
C GLU A 121 -4.58 19.00 -32.95
N PRO A 122 -5.19 18.06 -32.21
CA PRO A 122 -4.62 17.54 -30.96
C PRO A 122 -3.33 16.75 -31.20
N SER A 123 -2.44 16.70 -30.20
CA SER A 123 -1.24 15.86 -30.21
C SER A 123 -1.50 14.44 -29.70
N ASN A 124 -0.61 13.50 -30.04
CA ASN A 124 -0.67 12.13 -29.50
C ASN A 124 -0.64 12.10 -27.97
N LYS A 125 0.05 13.06 -27.33
CA LYS A 125 0.09 13.17 -25.87
C LYS A 125 -1.31 13.37 -25.25
N VAL A 126 -2.14 14.18 -25.88
CA VAL A 126 -3.53 14.42 -25.44
C VAL A 126 -4.38 13.17 -25.67
N VAL A 127 -4.22 12.52 -26.82
CA VAL A 127 -4.93 11.27 -27.15
C VAL A 127 -4.56 10.15 -26.17
N ASP A 128 -3.26 9.98 -25.87
CA ASP A 128 -2.75 8.98 -24.93
C ASP A 128 -3.20 9.26 -23.49
N ALA A 129 -3.26 10.52 -23.08
CA ALA A 129 -3.78 10.89 -21.76
C ALA A 129 -5.27 10.53 -21.59
N ILE A 130 -6.07 10.71 -22.65
CA ILE A 130 -7.49 10.32 -22.66
C ILE A 130 -7.61 8.79 -22.67
N ALA A 131 -6.85 8.09 -23.52
CA ALA A 131 -6.83 6.63 -23.59
C ALA A 131 -6.32 5.97 -22.28
N GLY A 132 -5.44 6.64 -21.54
CA GLY A 132 -5.00 6.21 -20.21
C GLY A 132 -6.07 6.37 -19.12
N SER A 133 -7.03 7.26 -19.31
CA SER A 133 -8.04 7.59 -18.29
C SER A 133 -9.35 6.80 -18.43
N ILE A 134 -9.65 6.32 -19.64
CA ILE A 134 -10.84 5.54 -19.97
C ILE A 134 -10.38 4.31 -20.75
N GLN A 135 -10.42 3.14 -20.10
CA GLN A 135 -9.97 1.89 -20.69
C GLN A 135 -11.12 0.88 -20.75
N GLN A 136 -11.16 0.13 -21.84
CA GLN A 136 -11.87 -1.14 -21.86
C GLN A 136 -10.91 -2.15 -21.23
N ASP A 137 -11.30 -2.76 -20.12
CA ASP A 137 -10.44 -3.69 -19.40
C ASP A 137 -10.33 -5.02 -20.19
N GLU A 138 -9.18 -5.67 -20.13
CA GLU A 138 -9.02 -7.04 -20.61
C GLU A 138 -9.61 -8.06 -19.63
N SER A 139 -9.86 -7.66 -18.37
CA SER A 139 -10.60 -8.44 -17.38
C SER A 139 -12.04 -7.95 -17.21
N ASP A 140 -12.95 -8.53 -17.98
CA ASP A 140 -14.40 -8.60 -17.73
C ASP A 140 -15.20 -7.29 -17.52
N ASP A 141 -14.64 -6.09 -17.38
CA ASP A 141 -15.39 -4.83 -17.21
C ASP A 141 -15.67 -4.11 -18.55
N LEU A 142 -16.84 -3.46 -18.67
CA LEU A 142 -17.22 -2.69 -19.86
C LEU A 142 -16.39 -1.41 -20.01
N THR A 143 -16.20 -0.68 -18.90
CA THR A 143 -15.40 0.55 -18.84
C THR A 143 -14.78 0.69 -17.47
N VAL A 144 -13.48 0.98 -17.40
CA VAL A 144 -12.79 1.33 -16.17
C VAL A 144 -12.27 2.76 -16.25
N PHE A 145 -12.57 3.53 -15.20
CA PHE A 145 -12.05 4.88 -15.01
C PHE A 145 -10.81 4.81 -14.14
N THR A 146 -9.64 4.94 -14.75
CA THR A 146 -8.35 4.78 -14.06
C THR A 146 -7.63 6.12 -14.01
N ASP A 147 -6.87 6.37 -12.94
CA ASP A 147 -5.97 7.50 -12.91
C ASP A 147 -4.61 7.22 -13.59
N THR A 148 -3.77 8.24 -13.70
CA THR A 148 -2.42 8.14 -14.27
C THR A 148 -1.46 7.23 -13.48
N LEU A 149 -1.87 6.71 -12.32
CA LEU A 149 -1.10 5.79 -11.48
C LEU A 149 -1.65 4.34 -11.53
N GLY A 150 -2.68 4.06 -12.33
CA GLY A 150 -3.26 2.73 -12.48
C GLY A 150 -4.34 2.38 -11.46
N PHE A 151 -4.82 3.32 -10.64
CA PHE A 151 -5.92 3.04 -9.70
C PHE A 151 -7.29 3.26 -10.35
N SER A 152 -8.10 2.20 -10.35
CA SER A 152 -9.51 2.27 -10.73
C SER A 152 -10.31 3.10 -9.72
N HIS A 153 -10.94 4.19 -10.19
CA HIS A 153 -11.83 5.05 -9.42
C HIS A 153 -13.27 4.55 -9.47
N SER A 154 -13.69 4.01 -10.61
CA SER A 154 -15.01 3.44 -10.83
C SER A 154 -14.96 2.52 -12.04
N ARG A 155 -15.86 1.55 -12.09
CA ARG A 155 -16.02 0.64 -13.23
C ARG A 155 -17.49 0.43 -13.57
N ILE A 156 -17.75 0.21 -14.84
CA ILE A 156 -19.04 -0.24 -15.37
C ILE A 156 -18.86 -1.71 -15.74
N LYS A 157 -19.65 -2.59 -15.13
CA LYS A 157 -19.62 -4.03 -15.38
C LYS A 157 -20.46 -4.38 -16.63
N PRO A 158 -20.24 -5.52 -17.30
CA PRO A 158 -20.98 -5.91 -18.50
C PRO A 158 -22.49 -6.04 -18.30
N GLU A 159 -22.91 -6.42 -17.09
CA GLU A 159 -24.31 -6.55 -16.68
C GLU A 159 -24.99 -5.20 -16.41
N GLY A 160 -24.28 -4.08 -16.56
CA GLY A 160 -24.77 -2.73 -16.32
C GLY A 160 -24.61 -2.25 -14.87
N GLY A 161 -23.92 -3.03 -14.03
CA GLY A 161 -23.56 -2.61 -12.68
C GLY A 161 -22.54 -1.47 -12.69
N PHE A 162 -22.64 -0.57 -11.71
CA PHE A 162 -21.69 0.52 -11.50
C PHE A 162 -21.02 0.37 -10.14
N GLU A 163 -19.69 0.27 -10.13
CA GLU A 163 -18.93 0.10 -8.91
C GLU A 163 -17.93 1.23 -8.70
N THR A 164 -17.81 1.66 -7.46
CA THR A 164 -16.77 2.54 -6.93
C THR A 164 -16.10 1.85 -5.75
N PRO A 165 -14.92 2.29 -5.28
CA PRO A 165 -14.24 1.68 -4.13
C PRO A 165 -15.05 1.59 -2.83
N LEU A 166 -16.17 2.31 -2.70
CA LEU A 166 -17.00 2.33 -1.49
C LEU A 166 -18.43 1.88 -1.73
N VAL A 167 -18.90 1.88 -2.98
CA VAL A 167 -20.30 1.65 -3.32
C VAL A 167 -20.38 0.76 -4.56
N SER A 168 -21.18 -0.29 -4.52
CA SER A 168 -21.59 -1.07 -5.68
C SER A 168 -23.08 -0.87 -5.94
N LEU A 169 -23.44 -0.60 -7.18
CA LEU A 169 -24.81 -0.55 -7.69
C LEU A 169 -24.96 -1.64 -8.74
N ASP A 170 -25.39 -2.81 -8.32
CA ASP A 170 -25.61 -3.96 -9.18
C ASP A 170 -27.10 -4.08 -9.55
N LEU A 171 -27.44 -5.00 -10.46
CA LEU A 171 -28.79 -5.11 -11.02
C LEU A 171 -29.89 -5.28 -9.95
N ASN A 172 -29.57 -5.99 -8.85
CA ASN A 172 -30.50 -6.31 -7.77
C ASN A 172 -29.97 -5.89 -6.39
N GLU A 173 -28.86 -5.16 -6.31
CA GLU A 173 -28.18 -4.92 -5.05
C GLU A 173 -27.49 -3.55 -5.03
N MET A 174 -27.60 -2.85 -3.90
CA MET A 174 -26.87 -1.63 -3.61
C MET A 174 -26.05 -1.84 -2.34
N ILE A 175 -24.72 -1.84 -2.44
CA ILE A 175 -23.83 -2.05 -1.30
C ILE A 175 -23.05 -0.78 -1.00
N SER A 176 -22.90 -0.44 0.27
CA SER A 176 -21.93 0.54 0.76
C SER A 176 -21.25 0.00 2.02
N GLY A 177 -19.96 -0.34 1.91
CA GLY A 177 -19.21 -1.00 2.98
C GLY A 177 -19.85 -2.34 3.37
N ASN A 178 -20.22 -2.48 4.65
CA ASN A 178 -20.83 -3.70 5.18
C ASN A 178 -22.36 -3.70 5.12
N MET A 179 -23.00 -2.71 4.51
CA MET A 179 -24.46 -2.62 4.41
C MET A 179 -24.90 -2.78 2.96
N GLY A 180 -25.79 -3.73 2.70
CA GLY A 180 -26.38 -3.97 1.39
C GLY A 180 -27.89 -3.80 1.43
N ILE A 181 -28.46 -3.23 0.36
CA ILE A 181 -29.88 -3.29 0.06
C ILE A 181 -30.06 -4.25 -1.11
N VAL A 182 -30.80 -5.35 -0.91
CA VAL A 182 -30.98 -6.38 -1.93
C VAL A 182 -32.47 -6.50 -2.29
N ASN A 183 -32.75 -6.58 -3.58
CA ASN A 183 -34.05 -6.97 -4.11
C ASN A 183 -33.99 -8.45 -4.52
N ASP A 184 -34.45 -9.33 -3.63
CA ASP A 184 -34.45 -10.79 -3.86
C ASP A 184 -35.84 -11.26 -4.30
N ALA A 185 -35.92 -11.87 -5.48
CA ALA A 185 -37.15 -12.39 -6.05
C ALA A 185 -37.76 -13.58 -5.29
N SER A 186 -37.04 -14.17 -4.33
CA SER A 186 -37.55 -15.21 -3.44
C SER A 186 -38.38 -14.67 -2.27
N ILE A 187 -38.40 -13.34 -2.09
CA ILE A 187 -39.10 -12.63 -1.02
C ILE A 187 -40.31 -11.89 -1.60
N SER A 188 -41.32 -11.63 -0.77
CA SER A 188 -42.54 -10.90 -1.15
C SER A 188 -42.22 -9.54 -1.78
N SER A 189 -43.03 -9.10 -2.75
CA SER A 189 -42.88 -7.80 -3.45
C SER A 189 -42.93 -6.57 -2.54
N ASP A 190 -43.24 -6.76 -1.26
CA ASP A 190 -43.49 -5.71 -0.28
C ASP A 190 -42.35 -5.61 0.76
N GLU A 191 -41.25 -6.34 0.57
CA GLU A 191 -40.13 -6.39 1.53
C GLU A 191 -38.82 -5.89 0.89
N ILE A 192 -38.03 -5.11 1.64
CA ILE A 192 -36.68 -4.66 1.26
C ILE A 192 -35.68 -5.35 2.19
N ILE A 193 -34.64 -5.98 1.64
CA ILE A 193 -33.57 -6.57 2.44
C ILE A 193 -32.56 -5.49 2.79
N ILE A 194 -32.31 -5.25 4.07
CA ILE A 194 -31.10 -4.59 4.54
C ILE A 194 -30.24 -5.67 5.19
N SER A 195 -29.12 -6.02 4.57
CA SER A 195 -28.18 -7.01 5.09
C SER A 195 -26.91 -6.33 5.60
N ASP A 196 -26.37 -6.88 6.69
CA ASP A 196 -24.97 -6.67 7.06
C ASP A 196 -24.12 -7.91 6.74
N GLY A 197 -22.80 -7.82 6.90
CA GLY A 197 -21.89 -8.97 6.74
C GLY A 197 -22.15 -10.17 7.68
N LEU A 198 -23.17 -10.09 8.55
CA LEU A 198 -23.60 -11.14 9.48
C LEU A 198 -25.01 -11.67 9.15
N GLY A 199 -25.68 -11.14 8.12
CA GLY A 199 -26.98 -11.62 7.65
C GLY A 199 -28.15 -11.21 8.53
N PHE A 200 -28.14 -10.00 9.11
CA PHE A 200 -29.32 -9.42 9.76
C PHE A 200 -30.40 -9.01 8.73
N TYR A 201 -31.69 -9.08 9.09
CA TYR A 201 -32.82 -8.74 8.20
C TYR A 201 -33.88 -7.91 8.94
N VAL A 202 -34.41 -6.84 8.31
CA VAL A 202 -35.54 -6.04 8.83
C VAL A 202 -36.68 -6.03 7.81
N PRO A 203 -37.84 -6.64 8.10
CA PRO A 203 -39.02 -6.49 7.26
C PRO A 203 -39.63 -5.09 7.44
N ILE A 204 -39.92 -4.39 6.34
CA ILE A 204 -40.76 -3.19 6.38
C ILE A 204 -42.21 -3.67 6.35
N SER A 205 -42.83 -3.86 7.52
CA SER A 205 -44.26 -4.16 7.57
C SER A 205 -45.08 -2.90 7.26
N ASN A 206 -46.14 -3.04 6.46
CA ASN A 206 -47.20 -2.05 6.32
C ASN A 206 -47.68 -1.52 7.69
N GLU A 207 -48.13 -0.26 7.74
CA GLU A 207 -48.61 0.40 8.95
C GLU A 207 -49.50 -0.52 9.80
N VAL A 208 -48.95 -1.00 10.93
CA VAL A 208 -49.74 -1.68 11.94
C VAL A 208 -50.45 -0.60 12.74
N SER A 209 -51.67 -0.27 12.32
CA SER A 209 -52.60 0.47 13.15
C SER A 209 -52.95 -0.37 14.39
N GLY A 210 -52.23 -0.14 15.49
CA GLY A 210 -52.67 -0.57 16.82
C GLY A 210 -51.60 -1.25 17.67
N GLY A 211 -51.34 -0.62 18.82
CA GLY A 211 -51.01 -1.32 20.06
C GLY A 211 -49.56 -1.78 20.21
N GLY A 212 -48.76 -0.97 20.90
CA GLY A 212 -47.37 -1.26 21.18
C GLY A 212 -47.14 -2.61 21.86
N THR A 213 -46.17 -3.35 21.33
CA THR A 213 -45.08 -3.94 22.11
C THR A 213 -43.83 -3.74 21.27
N GLY A 214 -42.79 -3.12 21.84
CA GLY A 214 -41.51 -3.01 21.15
C GLY A 214 -41.01 -4.40 20.76
N PRO A 215 -40.18 -4.53 19.72
CA PRO A 215 -39.58 -5.82 19.38
C PRO A 215 -38.86 -6.31 20.64
N GLY A 216 -39.38 -7.41 21.21
CA GLY A 216 -38.77 -8.06 22.35
C GLY A 216 -37.36 -8.46 21.95
N GLU A 217 -36.37 -7.85 22.60
CA GLU A 217 -34.98 -8.22 22.48
C GLU A 217 -34.85 -9.69 22.90
N VAL A 218 -34.70 -10.58 21.93
CA VAL A 218 -34.33 -11.97 22.19
C VAL A 218 -32.82 -11.98 22.36
N THR A 219 -32.37 -11.79 23.60
CA THR A 219 -30.95 -11.95 23.94
C THR A 219 -30.63 -13.45 23.96
N ILE A 220 -30.06 -13.96 22.87
CA ILE A 220 -29.42 -15.28 22.89
C ILE A 220 -28.05 -15.07 23.52
N ASP A 221 -27.87 -15.52 24.77
CA ASP A 221 -26.56 -15.64 25.42
C ASP A 221 -25.73 -16.69 24.65
N LEU A 222 -25.10 -16.28 23.55
CA LEU A 222 -24.10 -17.10 22.90
C LEU A 222 -22.89 -17.19 23.84
N PRO A 223 -22.38 -18.39 24.18
CA PRO A 223 -21.17 -18.50 24.97
C PRO A 223 -20.01 -17.78 24.27
N PRO A 224 -19.07 -17.19 25.04
CA PRO A 224 -18.06 -16.30 24.49
C PRO A 224 -17.19 -17.00 23.45
N GLN A 225 -16.90 -16.29 22.35
CA GLN A 225 -15.91 -16.73 21.37
C GLN A 225 -14.51 -16.54 21.94
N THR A 226 -13.61 -17.50 21.74
CA THR A 226 -12.22 -17.38 22.23
C THR A 226 -11.24 -18.00 21.26
N ALA A 227 -10.04 -17.43 21.21
CA ALA A 227 -8.91 -17.98 20.49
C ALA A 227 -8.49 -19.36 21.03
N ALA A 228 -8.78 -19.69 22.30
CA ALA A 228 -8.44 -20.99 22.89
C ALA A 228 -9.34 -22.15 22.40
N TYR A 229 -10.39 -21.89 21.61
CA TYR A 229 -11.35 -22.91 21.18
C TYR A 229 -10.70 -24.12 20.51
N GLY A 230 -9.78 -23.89 19.55
CA GLY A 230 -9.11 -24.97 18.81
C GLY A 230 -8.34 -25.92 19.73
N LEU A 231 -7.53 -25.35 20.62
CA LEU A 231 -6.82 -26.08 21.66
C LEU A 231 -7.78 -26.87 22.56
N LEU A 232 -8.82 -26.23 23.08
CA LEU A 232 -9.77 -26.86 24.00
C LEU A 232 -10.60 -27.96 23.33
N SER A 233 -10.95 -27.78 22.06
CA SER A 233 -11.65 -28.81 21.26
C SER A 233 -10.81 -30.09 21.18
N LYS A 234 -9.52 -29.97 20.86
CA LYS A 234 -8.58 -31.10 20.86
C LYS A 234 -8.45 -31.74 22.23
N MET A 235 -8.29 -30.93 23.28
CA MET A 235 -8.17 -31.41 24.66
C MET A 235 -9.41 -32.15 25.16
N ARG A 236 -10.61 -31.68 24.80
CA ARG A 236 -11.88 -32.36 25.15
C ARG A 236 -12.01 -33.71 24.45
N ALA A 237 -11.58 -33.79 23.20
CA ALA A 237 -11.67 -35.00 22.40
C ALA A 237 -10.56 -36.02 22.72
N ALA A 238 -9.47 -35.59 23.39
CA ALA A 238 -8.29 -36.40 23.70
C ALA A 238 -7.65 -37.09 22.47
N LEU A 239 -7.71 -36.42 21.32
CA LEU A 239 -7.28 -37.00 20.04
C LEU A 239 -5.78 -36.77 19.77
N ASP A 240 -5.28 -35.58 20.06
CA ASP A 240 -3.94 -35.13 19.68
C ASP A 240 -3.20 -34.47 20.85
N ASP A 241 -1.87 -34.46 20.76
CA ASP A 241 -1.06 -33.57 21.59
C ASP A 241 -1.39 -32.11 21.26
N VAL A 242 -1.29 -31.25 22.26
CA VAL A 242 -1.58 -29.82 22.10
C VAL A 242 -0.46 -28.96 22.65
N CYS A 243 -0.35 -27.72 22.15
CA CYS A 243 0.71 -26.82 22.52
C CYS A 243 0.27 -25.37 22.71
N ILE A 244 0.72 -24.79 23.83
CA ILE A 244 0.61 -23.37 24.13
C ILE A 244 2.02 -22.79 24.14
N ILE A 245 2.20 -21.67 23.45
CA ILE A 245 3.44 -20.89 23.49
C ILE A 245 3.14 -19.49 24.01
N VAL A 246 3.82 -19.08 25.07
CA VAL A 246 3.67 -17.77 25.70
C VAL A 246 4.92 -16.93 25.44
N ASN A 247 4.75 -15.76 24.83
CA ASN A 247 5.75 -14.70 24.74
C ASN A 247 5.50 -13.67 25.84
N SER A 248 6.39 -13.55 26.84
CA SER A 248 6.13 -12.70 28.00
C SER A 248 7.39 -12.05 28.60
N ASP A 249 7.18 -11.13 29.53
CA ASP A 249 8.19 -10.58 30.44
C ASP A 249 8.03 -11.09 31.89
N SER A 250 8.53 -10.33 32.88
CA SER A 250 8.49 -10.65 34.32
C SER A 250 7.08 -10.88 34.87
N THR A 251 6.03 -10.32 34.24
CA THR A 251 4.65 -10.51 34.72
C THR A 251 4.06 -11.86 34.36
N GLY A 252 4.71 -12.64 33.48
CA GLY A 252 4.27 -13.97 33.07
C GLY A 252 5.29 -15.08 33.31
N ILE A 253 6.31 -14.87 34.14
CA ILE A 253 7.22 -15.94 34.59
C ILE A 253 6.47 -17.06 35.32
N ASP A 254 7.08 -18.21 35.59
CA ASP A 254 6.42 -19.36 36.25
C ASP A 254 5.91 -19.05 37.66
N HIS A 255 6.77 -18.46 38.49
CA HIS A 255 6.47 -18.10 39.86
C HIS A 255 7.27 -16.86 40.26
N ASP A 256 6.87 -16.24 41.36
CA ASP A 256 7.53 -15.07 41.92
C ASP A 256 7.52 -15.16 43.44
N THR A 257 8.36 -14.36 44.10
CA THR A 257 8.50 -14.38 45.55
C THR A 257 8.01 -13.07 46.13
N ASP A 258 7.06 -13.14 47.05
CA ASP A 258 6.63 -11.96 47.80
C ASP A 258 7.83 -11.42 48.59
N PRO A 259 8.28 -10.20 48.31
CA PRO A 259 9.46 -9.60 48.92
C PRO A 259 9.29 -9.32 50.42
N THR A 260 8.05 -9.24 50.90
CA THR A 260 7.72 -8.89 52.29
C THR A 260 7.62 -10.14 53.15
N THR A 261 7.09 -11.23 52.58
CA THR A 261 6.83 -12.48 53.31
C THR A 261 7.81 -13.61 52.96
N GLY A 262 8.58 -13.48 51.89
CA GLY A 262 9.46 -14.51 51.34
C GLY A 262 8.71 -15.71 50.74
N LYS A 263 7.39 -15.63 50.61
CA LYS A 263 6.57 -16.74 50.10
C LYS A 263 6.56 -16.74 48.59
N ILE A 264 6.85 -17.90 48.02
CA ILE A 264 6.72 -18.15 46.58
C ILE A 264 5.25 -18.34 46.23
N PHE A 265 4.83 -17.77 45.10
CA PHE A 265 3.52 -18.02 44.50
C PHE A 265 3.63 -18.17 42.98
N ASN A 266 2.78 -19.03 42.42
CA ASN A 266 2.68 -19.24 40.98
C ASN A 266 2.03 -18.01 40.33
N LYS A 267 2.55 -17.59 39.16
CA LYS A 267 1.92 -16.55 38.34
C LYS A 267 0.83 -17.14 37.44
N TRP A 268 0.09 -16.27 36.77
CA TRP A 268 -1.06 -16.66 35.94
C TRP A 268 -0.72 -17.71 34.86
N THR A 269 0.49 -17.71 34.30
CA THR A 269 0.93 -18.70 33.29
C THR A 269 0.99 -20.11 33.87
N ARG A 270 1.61 -20.26 35.05
CA ARG A 270 1.68 -21.52 35.79
C ARG A 270 0.30 -21.94 36.30
N LYS A 271 -0.48 -21.00 36.84
CA LYS A 271 -1.87 -21.26 37.26
C LYS A 271 -2.75 -21.74 36.11
N LEU A 272 -2.57 -21.20 34.90
CA LEU A 272 -3.27 -21.66 33.71
C LEU A 272 -2.91 -23.11 33.35
N ALA A 273 -1.63 -23.46 33.39
CA ALA A 273 -1.20 -24.84 33.15
C ALA A 273 -1.77 -25.82 34.20
N GLU A 274 -1.77 -25.43 35.48
CA GLU A 274 -2.37 -26.20 36.58
C GLU A 274 -3.89 -26.34 36.44
N PHE A 275 -4.57 -25.26 36.01
CA PHE A 275 -5.99 -25.29 35.71
C PHE A 275 -6.34 -26.22 34.55
N LEU A 276 -5.58 -26.17 33.46
CA LEU A 276 -5.78 -27.06 32.32
C LEU A 276 -5.50 -28.52 32.70
N ALA A 277 -4.47 -28.79 33.50
CA ALA A 277 -4.22 -30.11 34.03
C ALA A 277 -5.44 -30.65 34.80
N ALA A 278 -5.93 -29.88 35.77
CA ALA A 278 -7.06 -30.28 36.61
C ALA A 278 -8.37 -30.50 35.83
N ASN A 279 -8.62 -29.72 34.77
CA ASN A 279 -9.86 -29.83 33.98
C ASN A 279 -9.78 -30.89 32.86
N TYR A 280 -8.57 -31.31 32.48
CA TYR A 280 -8.32 -32.29 31.42
C TYR A 280 -7.44 -33.44 31.93
N PRO A 281 -7.94 -34.27 32.87
CA PRO A 281 -7.17 -35.36 33.50
C PRO A 281 -6.66 -36.43 32.52
N ALA A 282 -7.20 -36.46 31.30
CA ALA A 282 -6.72 -37.33 30.22
C ALA A 282 -5.31 -36.95 29.71
N TYR A 283 -4.90 -35.70 29.89
CA TYR A 283 -3.64 -35.16 29.36
C TYR A 283 -2.51 -35.15 30.40
N THR A 284 -1.33 -35.57 29.98
CA THR A 284 -0.08 -35.21 30.65
C THR A 284 0.18 -33.73 30.41
N VAL A 285 0.48 -32.95 31.44
CA VAL A 285 0.76 -31.51 31.28
C VAL A 285 2.21 -31.26 31.62
N ASN A 286 3.00 -30.89 30.62
CA ASN A 286 4.41 -30.58 30.73
C ASN A 286 4.63 -29.08 30.57
N TYR A 287 5.27 -28.47 31.56
CA TYR A 287 5.54 -27.04 31.60
C TYR A 287 7.03 -26.76 31.42
N TYR A 288 7.36 -25.91 30.44
CA TYR A 288 8.72 -25.57 30.05
C TYR A 288 8.98 -24.09 30.32
N THR A 289 9.99 -23.79 31.12
CA THR A 289 10.40 -22.42 31.44
C THR A 289 11.64 -22.06 30.64
N TRP A 290 11.62 -20.90 29.98
CA TRP A 290 12.78 -20.38 29.26
C TRP A 290 13.90 -19.92 30.20
N THR A 291 15.14 -20.23 29.83
CA THR A 291 16.35 -19.83 30.54
C THR A 291 17.42 -19.34 29.57
N GLY A 292 17.53 -18.03 29.44
CA GLY A 292 18.56 -17.37 28.64
C GLY A 292 18.41 -17.61 27.13
N SER A 293 18.80 -18.79 26.67
CA SER A 293 18.86 -19.20 25.25
C SER A 293 18.14 -20.51 24.93
N THR A 294 17.59 -21.22 25.92
CA THR A 294 16.88 -22.50 25.73
C THR A 294 15.84 -22.74 26.81
N TYR A 295 15.03 -23.79 26.67
CA TYR A 295 14.10 -24.23 27.71
C TYR A 295 14.76 -25.19 28.70
N ASN A 296 14.40 -25.07 29.98
CA ASN A 296 14.69 -26.09 30.99
C ASN A 296 13.97 -27.41 30.66
N ASN A 297 14.43 -28.48 31.33
CA ASN A 297 13.66 -29.73 31.38
C ASN A 297 12.24 -29.48 31.88
N ALA A 298 11.29 -30.19 31.27
CA ALA A 298 9.88 -30.04 31.62
C ALA A 298 9.62 -30.36 33.09
N ILE A 299 8.78 -29.54 33.72
CA ILE A 299 8.10 -29.91 34.97
C ILE A 299 6.77 -30.56 34.56
N THR A 300 6.61 -31.85 34.84
CA THR A 300 5.33 -32.54 34.65
C THR A 300 4.38 -32.17 35.79
N ILE A 301 3.37 -31.36 35.49
CA ILE A 301 2.32 -30.93 36.42
C ILE A 301 1.36 -32.07 36.71
N GLN A 302 1.03 -32.86 35.70
CA GLN A 302 0.12 -33.99 35.77
C GLN A 302 0.53 -35.06 34.75
N VAL A 303 0.35 -36.33 35.10
CA VAL A 303 0.42 -37.45 34.15
C VAL A 303 -1.00 -37.82 33.76
N GLY A 304 -1.29 -37.80 32.45
CA GLY A 304 -2.60 -38.11 31.91
C GLY A 304 -2.84 -39.60 31.69
N THR A 305 -4.10 -39.97 31.50
CA THR A 305 -4.52 -41.37 31.27
C THR A 305 -4.61 -41.75 29.79
N ALA A 306 -4.69 -40.79 28.87
CA ALA A 306 -4.93 -41.05 27.44
C ALA A 306 -3.64 -41.12 26.59
N GLY A 307 -2.47 -40.99 27.20
CA GLY A 307 -1.18 -40.95 26.48
C GLY A 307 -0.99 -39.70 25.61
N LYS A 308 -1.82 -38.67 25.80
CA LYS A 308 -1.72 -37.36 25.14
C LYS A 308 -1.08 -36.34 26.06
N THR A 309 -0.38 -35.38 25.49
CA THR A 309 0.38 -34.38 26.25
C THR A 309 0.03 -32.95 25.81
N LEU A 310 -0.27 -32.10 26.79
CA LEU A 310 -0.26 -30.66 26.65
C LEU A 310 1.14 -30.17 26.99
N TYR A 311 1.75 -29.47 26.05
CA TYR A 311 3.05 -28.89 26.22
C TYR A 311 2.92 -27.37 26.31
N PHE A 312 3.34 -26.85 27.44
CA PHE A 312 3.16 -25.46 27.79
C PHE A 312 4.55 -24.80 27.81
N TYR A 313 4.88 -24.07 26.75
CA TYR A 313 6.14 -23.35 26.63
C TYR A 313 5.97 -21.91 27.08
N ASN A 314 6.65 -21.54 28.16
CA ASN A 314 6.64 -20.19 28.68
C ASN A 314 7.98 -19.48 28.39
N ALA A 315 8.01 -18.70 27.30
CA ALA A 315 9.12 -17.83 26.92
C ALA A 315 9.02 -16.47 27.62
N ALA A 316 9.01 -16.49 28.95
CA ALA A 316 9.01 -15.28 29.78
C ALA A 316 10.44 -14.84 30.09
N VAL A 317 10.79 -13.59 29.74
CA VAL A 317 12.12 -13.02 30.07
C VAL A 317 11.95 -11.70 30.82
N ALA A 318 12.30 -11.71 32.10
CA ALA A 318 12.17 -10.54 32.97
C ALA A 318 12.93 -9.31 32.42
N GLY A 319 12.26 -8.15 32.44
CA GLY A 319 12.86 -6.88 32.02
C GLY A 319 13.06 -6.73 30.51
N LYS A 320 12.48 -7.61 29.67
CA LYS A 320 12.66 -7.58 28.21
C LYS A 320 11.37 -7.20 27.49
N GLN A 321 11.54 -6.53 26.36
CA GLN A 321 10.47 -6.11 25.44
C GLN A 321 10.08 -7.23 24.46
N PRO A 322 8.95 -7.12 23.74
CA PRO A 322 8.43 -8.16 22.82
C PRO A 322 9.42 -8.72 21.81
N LEU A 323 10.31 -7.88 21.30
CA LEU A 323 11.26 -8.23 20.25
C LEU A 323 12.47 -9.04 20.74
N TYR A 324 12.65 -9.23 22.05
CA TYR A 324 13.88 -9.81 22.59
C TYR A 324 14.19 -11.22 22.12
N LEU A 325 13.17 -12.04 21.82
CA LEU A 325 13.37 -13.40 21.33
C LEU A 325 13.02 -13.53 19.83
N MET A 326 12.76 -12.42 19.13
CA MET A 326 12.35 -12.46 17.71
C MET A 326 13.51 -12.68 16.73
N GLY A 327 14.76 -12.54 17.18
CA GLY A 327 15.96 -12.72 16.37
C GLY A 327 16.55 -14.13 16.48
N GLN A 328 17.81 -14.22 16.89
CA GLN A 328 18.58 -15.47 17.01
C GLN A 328 17.92 -16.56 17.89
N TYR A 329 17.00 -16.18 18.79
CA TYR A 329 16.32 -17.11 19.69
C TYR A 329 14.96 -17.58 19.17
N PHE A 330 14.46 -17.03 18.06
CA PHE A 330 13.06 -17.20 17.65
C PHE A 330 12.68 -18.67 17.43
N GLU A 331 13.50 -19.41 16.68
CA GLU A 331 13.23 -20.81 16.35
C GLU A 331 13.18 -21.68 17.63
N ILE A 332 14.08 -21.45 18.59
CA ILE A 332 14.12 -22.23 19.83
C ILE A 332 12.96 -21.82 20.76
N ALA A 333 12.71 -20.52 20.90
CA ALA A 333 11.70 -19.98 21.81
C ALA A 333 10.27 -20.25 21.35
N TYR A 334 10.01 -20.05 20.06
CA TYR A 334 8.67 -20.05 19.52
C TYR A 334 8.41 -21.15 18.50
N MET A 335 9.40 -21.95 18.10
CA MET A 335 9.17 -23.12 17.26
C MET A 335 9.66 -24.46 17.84
N PRO A 336 9.56 -24.70 19.16
CA PRO A 336 9.82 -26.05 19.68
C PRO A 336 8.80 -27.07 19.15
N ARG A 337 7.62 -26.60 18.70
CA ARG A 337 6.61 -27.32 17.92
C ARG A 337 5.58 -26.33 17.34
N GLN A 338 4.75 -26.82 16.41
CA GLN A 338 3.45 -26.22 16.06
C GLN A 338 2.52 -25.97 17.25
N ALA A 339 2.23 -24.70 17.53
CA ALA A 339 1.29 -24.29 18.57
C ALA A 339 -0.17 -24.38 18.11
N ASP A 340 -1.07 -24.65 19.05
CA ASP A 340 -2.52 -24.47 18.89
C ASP A 340 -2.98 -23.13 19.45
N LEU A 341 -2.15 -22.50 20.28
CA LEU A 341 -2.42 -21.22 20.90
C LEU A 341 -1.11 -20.47 21.15
N VAL A 342 -1.05 -19.23 20.67
CA VAL A 342 0.00 -18.28 21.01
C VAL A 342 -0.56 -17.19 21.92
N ILE A 343 0.19 -16.85 22.95
CA ILE A 343 -0.18 -15.82 23.92
C ILE A 343 0.93 -14.80 24.02
N MET A 344 0.61 -13.51 23.87
CA MET A 344 1.56 -12.41 24.03
C MET A 344 1.21 -11.55 25.24
N ASN A 345 2.16 -11.38 26.15
CA ASN A 345 2.02 -10.58 27.36
C ASN A 345 3.21 -9.64 27.58
N HIS A 346 3.07 -8.40 27.11
CA HIS A 346 4.08 -7.35 27.22
C HIS A 346 3.43 -5.98 27.40
N GLY A 347 4.17 -5.02 27.98
CA GLY A 347 3.64 -3.68 28.23
C GLY A 347 4.47 -2.81 29.18
N HIS A 348 5.32 -3.39 30.04
CA HIS A 348 6.12 -2.64 31.02
C HIS A 348 7.53 -2.28 30.55
N ASN A 349 8.09 -3.04 29.60
CA ASN A 349 9.50 -2.94 29.20
C ASN A 349 9.72 -2.19 27.88
N THR A 350 8.69 -1.52 27.38
CA THR A 350 8.72 -0.71 26.15
C THR A 350 8.64 0.77 26.50
N ASP A 351 9.13 1.64 25.62
CA ASP A 351 9.19 3.10 25.85
C ASP A 351 7.78 3.68 26.01
N ASN A 352 7.49 4.27 27.16
CA ASN A 352 6.17 4.82 27.49
C ASN A 352 5.84 6.13 26.77
N ALA A 353 6.83 6.81 26.20
CA ALA A 353 6.64 8.06 25.48
C ALA A 353 6.25 7.85 24.01
N VAL A 354 6.16 6.60 23.56
CA VAL A 354 5.79 6.23 22.20
C VAL A 354 4.25 6.20 22.07
N PRO A 355 3.66 6.63 20.94
CA PRO A 355 2.22 6.57 20.74
C PRO A 355 1.67 5.15 20.77
N ALA A 356 0.40 5.01 21.21
CA ALA A 356 -0.29 3.72 21.26
C ALA A 356 -0.30 2.99 19.90
N SER A 357 -0.41 3.73 18.79
CA SER A 357 -0.43 3.15 17.44
C SER A 357 0.91 2.54 17.01
N THR A 358 2.02 3.04 17.54
CA THR A 358 3.34 2.45 17.33
C THR A 358 3.54 1.21 18.20
N HIS A 359 3.01 1.19 19.44
CA HIS A 359 2.94 -0.04 20.25
C HIS A 359 2.08 -1.11 19.57
N MET A 360 0.90 -0.73 19.08
CA MET A 360 0.02 -1.59 18.30
C MET A 360 0.78 -2.22 17.12
N GLY A 361 1.51 -1.43 16.34
CA GLY A 361 2.29 -1.96 15.21
C GLY A 361 3.37 -2.97 15.64
N MET A 362 4.07 -2.73 16.75
CA MET A 362 5.03 -3.68 17.31
C MET A 362 4.36 -5.00 17.72
N ASP A 363 3.25 -4.90 18.44
CA ASP A 363 2.53 -6.07 18.95
C ASP A 363 1.97 -6.91 17.79
N LEU A 364 1.41 -6.26 16.76
CA LEU A 364 0.96 -6.92 15.53
C LEU A 364 2.13 -7.60 14.81
N ALA A 365 3.26 -6.91 14.62
CA ALA A 365 4.43 -7.49 13.95
C ALA A 365 4.95 -8.74 14.67
N VAL A 366 5.07 -8.68 16.00
CA VAL A 366 5.54 -9.82 16.82
C VAL A 366 4.56 -10.99 16.74
N LEU A 367 3.27 -10.73 16.97
CA LEU A 367 2.28 -11.79 17.04
C LEU A 367 2.05 -12.44 15.67
N TYR A 368 1.98 -11.66 14.59
CA TYR A 368 1.90 -12.23 13.24
C TYR A 368 3.16 -13.00 12.82
N THR A 369 4.35 -12.58 13.26
CA THR A 369 5.58 -13.36 13.00
C THR A 369 5.47 -14.75 13.64
N MET A 370 4.94 -14.85 14.85
CA MET A 370 4.67 -16.15 15.49
C MET A 370 3.58 -16.92 14.74
N LEU A 371 2.48 -16.27 14.35
CA LEU A 371 1.36 -16.92 13.65
C LEU A 371 1.71 -17.42 12.25
N GLN A 372 2.61 -16.74 11.51
CA GLN A 372 3.14 -17.26 10.24
C GLN A 372 3.79 -18.64 10.39
N ARG A 373 4.33 -18.95 11.58
CA ARG A 373 4.95 -20.24 11.89
C ARG A 373 4.00 -21.23 12.58
N HIS A 374 2.85 -20.75 13.04
CA HIS A 374 1.77 -21.53 13.67
C HIS A 374 0.41 -21.18 13.04
N PRO A 375 0.20 -21.51 11.76
CA PRO A 375 -0.96 -21.03 11.00
C PRO A 375 -2.32 -21.50 11.54
N ASN A 376 -2.33 -22.55 12.37
CA ASN A 376 -3.54 -23.09 13.01
C ASN A 376 -3.76 -22.60 14.44
N ALA A 377 -2.87 -21.76 14.97
CA ALA A 377 -2.95 -21.29 16.34
C ALA A 377 -4.00 -20.19 16.51
N GLY A 378 -4.74 -20.24 17.62
CA GLY A 378 -5.43 -19.06 18.13
C GLY A 378 -4.44 -18.05 18.69
N ALA A 379 -4.85 -16.78 18.78
CA ALA A 379 -4.01 -15.69 19.29
C ALA A 379 -4.69 -14.95 20.46
N ILE A 380 -3.98 -14.83 21.58
CA ILE A 380 -4.37 -14.03 22.74
C ILE A 380 -3.31 -12.95 22.99
N ILE A 381 -3.76 -11.73 23.25
CA ILE A 381 -2.90 -10.61 23.65
C ILE A 381 -3.35 -10.03 24.99
N PHE A 382 -2.39 -9.59 25.81
CA PHE A 382 -2.64 -8.97 27.11
C PHE A 382 -2.35 -7.47 27.04
N SER A 383 -3.21 -6.67 27.65
CA SER A 383 -2.83 -5.33 28.13
C SER A 383 -2.32 -5.49 29.55
N GLN A 384 -1.03 -5.30 29.81
CA GLN A 384 -0.49 -5.50 31.15
C GLN A 384 -1.12 -4.54 32.18
N ASN A 385 -1.07 -4.92 33.46
CA ASN A 385 -1.54 -4.06 34.54
C ASN A 385 -0.91 -2.66 34.47
N PRO A 386 -1.61 -1.59 34.90
CA PRO A 386 -1.02 -0.28 34.99
C PRO A 386 0.10 -0.26 36.03
N LEU A 387 0.93 0.78 36.00
CA LEU A 387 1.77 1.13 37.13
C LEU A 387 0.87 1.72 38.23
N ARG A 388 1.14 1.39 39.50
CA ARG A 388 0.27 1.81 40.62
C ARG A 388 0.24 3.33 40.77
N ASP A 389 1.40 3.96 40.70
CA ASP A 389 1.67 5.34 41.09
C ASP A 389 1.86 6.30 39.91
N SER A 390 1.73 5.81 38.67
CA SER A 390 1.82 6.64 37.47
C SER A 390 1.00 6.08 36.31
N ASP A 391 0.79 6.89 35.29
CA ASP A 391 0.08 6.52 34.07
C ASP A 391 1.01 6.18 32.89
N ASN A 392 2.31 6.02 33.16
CA ASN A 392 3.30 5.65 32.15
C ASN A 392 3.02 4.27 31.52
N GLY A 393 2.14 3.44 32.09
CA GLY A 393 1.69 2.17 31.48
C GLY A 393 0.56 2.30 30.45
N THR A 394 -0.09 3.46 30.37
CA THR A 394 -1.38 3.61 29.67
C THR A 394 -1.24 3.49 28.15
N THR A 395 -0.28 4.19 27.54
CA THR A 395 -0.08 4.17 26.07
C THR A 395 0.25 2.78 25.55
N ARG A 396 1.05 2.03 26.31
CA ARG A 396 1.49 0.66 26.01
C ARG A 396 0.31 -0.32 26.04
N SER A 397 -0.47 -0.24 27.11
CA SER A 397 -1.71 -1.03 27.26
C SER A 397 -2.76 -0.67 26.21
N ASN A 398 -2.88 0.60 25.83
CA ASN A 398 -3.74 1.03 24.74
C ASN A 398 -3.32 0.43 23.40
N GLY A 399 -2.01 0.33 23.12
CA GLY A 399 -1.49 -0.31 21.92
C GLY A 399 -1.91 -1.78 21.81
N ALA A 400 -1.75 -2.55 22.88
CA ALA A 400 -2.18 -3.95 22.93
C ALA A 400 -3.69 -4.11 22.70
N ARG A 401 -4.52 -3.23 23.29
CA ARG A 401 -5.98 -3.22 23.07
C ARG A 401 -6.34 -2.88 21.63
N GLN A 402 -5.69 -1.86 21.04
CA GLN A 402 -5.90 -1.49 19.65
C GLN A 402 -5.48 -2.61 18.69
N ALA A 403 -4.38 -3.30 18.97
CA ALA A 403 -3.95 -4.48 18.22
C ALA A 403 -5.00 -5.60 18.29
N ALA A 404 -5.52 -5.90 19.48
CA ALA A 404 -6.57 -6.90 19.66
C ALA A 404 -7.84 -6.56 18.85
N ILE A 405 -8.31 -5.33 18.95
CA ILE A 405 -9.52 -4.86 18.26
C ILE A 405 -9.32 -4.89 16.74
N ALA A 406 -8.18 -4.40 16.25
CA ALA A 406 -7.95 -4.33 14.81
C ALA A 406 -7.81 -5.71 14.18
N ALA A 407 -7.08 -6.62 14.83
CA ALA A 407 -6.81 -7.95 14.31
C ALA A 407 -7.93 -8.96 14.61
N GLY A 408 -8.78 -8.70 15.61
CA GLY A 408 -9.71 -9.72 16.13
C GLY A 408 -9.03 -10.73 17.06
N PHE A 409 -7.89 -10.40 17.67
CA PHE A 409 -7.28 -11.27 18.69
C PHE A 409 -8.10 -11.26 19.98
N SER A 410 -8.11 -12.38 20.71
CA SER A 410 -8.72 -12.40 22.04
C SER A 410 -7.89 -11.55 23.00
N LEU A 411 -8.54 -10.66 23.76
CA LEU A 411 -7.90 -9.74 24.68
C LEU A 411 -8.06 -10.20 26.13
N VAL A 412 -6.95 -10.22 26.87
CA VAL A 412 -6.97 -10.22 28.33
C VAL A 412 -6.66 -8.80 28.82
N ASP A 413 -7.71 -8.04 29.14
CA ASP A 413 -7.57 -6.61 29.48
C ASP A 413 -7.22 -6.40 30.97
N VAL A 414 -6.00 -6.81 31.37
CA VAL A 414 -5.54 -6.65 32.76
C VAL A 414 -5.43 -5.17 33.14
N PHE A 415 -5.06 -4.31 32.19
CA PHE A 415 -5.02 -2.87 32.40
C PHE A 415 -6.36 -2.35 32.91
N GLN A 416 -7.44 -2.63 32.17
CA GLN A 416 -8.78 -2.17 32.52
C GLN A 416 -9.27 -2.76 33.84
N LEU A 417 -8.97 -4.04 34.11
CA LEU A 417 -9.30 -4.70 35.38
C LEU A 417 -8.72 -3.94 36.59
N PHE A 418 -7.43 -3.60 36.53
CA PHE A 418 -6.76 -2.89 37.63
C PHE A 418 -7.19 -1.42 37.72
N GLN A 419 -7.46 -0.77 36.58
CA GLN A 419 -7.97 0.60 36.54
C GLN A 419 -9.35 0.71 37.20
N GLN A 420 -10.27 -0.20 36.88
CA GLN A 420 -11.62 -0.22 37.45
C GLN A 420 -11.59 -0.49 38.96
N ALA A 421 -10.65 -1.30 39.43
CA ALA A 421 -10.45 -1.57 40.85
C ALA A 421 -9.77 -0.41 41.61
N GLY A 422 -9.32 0.66 40.92
CA GLY A 422 -8.62 1.79 41.55
C GLY A 422 -7.17 1.50 41.92
N LYS A 423 -6.50 0.59 41.20
CA LYS A 423 -5.10 0.16 41.43
C LYS A 423 -4.80 -0.20 42.91
N PRO A 424 -5.51 -1.17 43.53
CA PRO A 424 -5.34 -1.49 44.95
C PRO A 424 -3.90 -1.85 45.32
N THR A 425 -3.38 -1.30 46.42
CA THR A 425 -1.97 -1.51 46.84
C THR A 425 -1.64 -2.99 47.06
N ASP A 426 -2.56 -3.77 47.61
CA ASP A 426 -2.42 -5.19 47.88
C ASP A 426 -2.38 -6.05 46.60
N TRP A 427 -2.73 -5.50 45.43
CA TRP A 427 -2.59 -6.18 44.14
C TRP A 427 -1.18 -6.03 43.54
N TYR A 428 -0.32 -5.19 44.12
CA TYR A 428 1.07 -5.01 43.72
C TYR A 428 2.02 -5.57 44.78
N MET A 429 3.23 -5.93 44.37
CA MET A 429 4.27 -6.36 45.31
C MET A 429 4.56 -5.27 46.36
N GLY A 430 4.90 -5.70 47.58
CA GLY A 430 5.18 -4.75 48.67
C GLY A 430 6.46 -3.91 48.47
N ASN A 431 7.34 -4.32 47.56
CA ASN A 431 8.61 -3.64 47.27
C ASN A 431 8.61 -2.83 45.97
N ASP A 432 7.56 -2.92 45.15
CA ASP A 432 7.47 -2.20 43.88
C ASP A 432 6.03 -1.84 43.49
N ASN A 433 5.91 -0.97 42.49
CA ASN A 433 4.63 -0.43 42.03
C ASN A 433 4.27 -0.95 40.64
N ILE A 434 4.82 -2.11 40.25
CA ILE A 434 4.83 -2.64 38.89
C ILE A 434 4.31 -4.06 38.85
N HIS A 435 4.88 -4.96 39.65
CA HIS A 435 4.62 -6.38 39.57
C HIS A 435 3.38 -6.75 40.38
N PRO A 436 2.48 -7.60 39.82
CA PRO A 436 1.35 -8.12 40.58
C PRO A 436 1.79 -8.98 41.77
N SER A 437 1.19 -8.75 42.94
CA SER A 437 1.30 -9.62 44.11
C SER A 437 0.61 -10.96 43.87
N ALA A 438 0.67 -11.87 44.84
CA ALA A 438 -0.12 -13.10 44.80
C ALA A 438 -1.63 -12.84 44.64
N MET A 439 -2.15 -11.75 45.23
CA MET A 439 -3.55 -11.35 45.11
C MET A 439 -3.84 -10.73 43.75
N GLY A 440 -3.01 -9.81 43.28
CA GLY A 440 -3.18 -9.20 41.96
C GLY A 440 -3.10 -10.25 40.84
N ASP A 441 -2.15 -11.17 40.93
CA ASP A 441 -2.00 -12.26 39.98
C ASP A 441 -3.18 -13.24 40.01
N ALA A 442 -3.81 -13.48 41.17
CA ALA A 442 -5.05 -14.25 41.22
C ALA A 442 -6.18 -13.58 40.43
N LYS A 443 -6.28 -12.25 40.45
CA LYS A 443 -7.27 -11.49 39.64
C LYS A 443 -6.98 -11.55 38.15
N ILE A 444 -5.70 -11.50 37.78
CA ILE A 444 -5.27 -11.73 36.40
C ILE A 444 -5.67 -13.13 35.96
N PHE A 445 -5.37 -14.14 36.77
CA PHE A 445 -5.72 -15.52 36.46
C PHE A 445 -7.23 -15.74 36.32
N ASP A 446 -8.07 -15.13 37.16
CA ASP A 446 -9.53 -15.19 37.03
C ASP A 446 -9.99 -14.67 35.65
N LEU A 447 -9.41 -13.56 35.18
CA LEU A 447 -9.69 -13.00 33.87
C LEU A 447 -9.22 -13.93 32.74
N VAL A 448 -8.00 -14.47 32.84
CA VAL A 448 -7.45 -15.41 31.85
C VAL A 448 -8.30 -16.66 31.76
N LYS A 449 -8.66 -17.25 32.91
CA LYS A 449 -9.44 -18.47 33.04
C LYS A 449 -10.76 -18.39 32.26
N ASN A 450 -11.42 -17.22 32.23
CA ASN A 450 -12.67 -17.04 31.50
C ASN A 450 -12.56 -17.35 30.00
N LEU A 451 -11.38 -17.14 29.39
CA LEU A 451 -11.13 -17.50 27.99
C LEU A 451 -11.00 -19.01 27.76
N PHE A 452 -10.90 -19.81 28.82
CA PHE A 452 -10.70 -21.26 28.75
C PHE A 452 -11.89 -22.07 29.27
N VAL A 453 -12.94 -21.40 29.75
CA VAL A 453 -14.17 -22.04 30.23
C VAL A 453 -15.22 -22.01 29.11
N TRP A 454 -15.52 -23.19 28.54
CA TRP A 454 -16.64 -23.46 27.62
C TRP A 454 -16.88 -22.45 26.47
N PRO A 455 -15.90 -22.14 25.61
CA PRO A 455 -16.23 -21.41 24.38
C PRO A 455 -17.10 -22.23 23.44
N ALA A 456 -18.11 -21.55 22.85
CA ALA A 456 -19.02 -22.15 21.87
C ALA A 456 -18.42 -22.20 20.47
N SER A 457 -17.57 -21.24 20.10
CA SER A 457 -17.01 -21.13 18.75
C SER A 457 -15.60 -20.51 18.76
N PRO A 458 -14.81 -20.75 17.70
CA PRO A 458 -13.49 -20.14 17.56
C PRO A 458 -13.60 -18.65 17.27
N ASN A 459 -12.79 -17.85 17.97
CA ASN A 459 -12.54 -16.47 17.57
C ASN A 459 -11.59 -16.46 16.37
N ARG A 460 -11.96 -15.74 15.30
CA ARG A 460 -11.14 -15.60 14.09
C ARG A 460 -10.46 -14.24 14.06
N TYR A 461 -9.21 -14.21 13.63
CA TYR A 461 -8.46 -12.98 13.42
C TYR A 461 -8.23 -12.74 11.93
N ILE A 462 -8.01 -11.47 11.56
CA ILE A 462 -7.66 -11.05 10.21
C ILE A 462 -6.22 -11.48 9.94
N PRO A 463 -5.91 -12.22 8.86
CA PRO A 463 -4.52 -12.54 8.52
C PRO A 463 -3.68 -11.28 8.29
N GLY A 464 -2.52 -11.23 8.94
CA GLY A 464 -1.50 -10.18 8.74
C GLY A 464 -0.23 -10.75 8.12
N LEU A 465 0.63 -9.86 7.63
CA LEU A 465 1.85 -10.19 6.89
C LEU A 465 1.55 -11.10 5.68
N VAL A 466 0.41 -10.87 5.05
CA VAL A 466 -0.01 -11.48 3.78
C VAL A 466 0.24 -10.50 2.64
N ALA A 467 0.37 -11.00 1.41
CA ALA A 467 0.54 -10.17 0.22
C ALA A 467 -0.61 -9.15 0.07
N GLY A 468 -0.24 -7.88 -0.10
CA GLY A 468 -1.14 -6.76 -0.36
C GLY A 468 -0.51 -5.73 -1.29
N THR A 469 -1.29 -4.72 -1.68
CA THR A 469 -0.83 -3.66 -2.58
C THR A 469 0.10 -2.69 -1.84
N ASN A 470 1.39 -2.72 -2.18
CA ASN A 470 2.37 -1.80 -1.60
C ASN A 470 2.31 -0.42 -2.28
N LEU A 471 2.26 0.63 -1.46
CA LEU A 471 2.25 2.03 -1.93
C LEU A 471 3.65 2.63 -2.08
N LEU A 472 4.70 1.90 -1.67
CA LEU A 472 6.08 2.33 -1.85
C LEU A 472 6.65 1.86 -3.19
N LEU A 473 7.26 2.80 -3.92
CA LEU A 473 8.02 2.48 -5.11
C LEU A 473 9.37 1.86 -4.72
N ASN A 474 9.80 0.84 -5.46
CA ASN A 474 11.10 0.18 -5.29
C ASN A 474 11.41 -0.20 -3.82
N ALA A 475 10.42 -0.78 -3.14
CA ALA A 475 10.51 -1.10 -1.72
C ALA A 475 11.09 -2.48 -1.42
N ASP A 476 11.28 -3.30 -2.48
CA ASP A 476 12.06 -4.54 -2.51
C ASP A 476 13.48 -4.32 -3.08
N PHE A 477 13.79 -3.07 -3.46
CA PHE A 477 15.09 -2.64 -4.00
C PHE A 477 15.51 -3.28 -5.32
N SER A 478 14.60 -3.99 -6.01
CA SER A 478 14.88 -4.73 -7.24
C SER A 478 15.41 -3.85 -8.38
N THR A 479 15.04 -2.57 -8.42
CA THR A 479 15.44 -1.63 -9.51
C THR A 479 16.73 -0.85 -9.24
N TRP A 480 17.58 -1.28 -8.30
CA TRP A 480 18.81 -0.56 -7.92
C TRP A 480 19.91 -0.60 -9.02
N ASP A 481 20.14 0.55 -9.65
CA ASP A 481 21.25 0.79 -10.59
C ASP A 481 22.62 0.65 -9.91
N ALA A 482 23.52 -0.13 -10.52
CA ALA A 482 24.85 -0.39 -10.00
C ALA A 482 25.75 0.85 -9.91
N GLU A 483 25.47 1.90 -10.69
CA GLU A 483 26.22 3.17 -10.63
C GLU A 483 25.75 4.08 -9.47
N ASN A 484 24.57 3.83 -8.91
CA ASN A 484 23.99 4.66 -7.86
C ASN A 484 24.43 4.22 -6.46
N SER A 485 24.77 5.21 -5.63
CA SER A 485 25.13 5.01 -4.22
C SER A 485 23.94 4.61 -3.33
N ALA A 486 22.71 4.72 -3.83
CA ALA A 486 21.46 4.37 -3.15
C ALA A 486 20.48 3.69 -4.13
N PRO A 487 19.50 2.92 -3.64
CA PRO A 487 18.43 2.38 -4.49
C PRO A 487 17.68 3.48 -5.24
N ASN A 488 17.19 3.18 -6.45
CA ASN A 488 16.46 4.14 -7.27
C ASN A 488 15.26 4.73 -6.51
N GLY A 489 15.17 6.07 -6.47
CA GLY A 489 14.15 6.81 -5.72
C GLY A 489 14.46 7.03 -4.23
N TRP A 490 15.51 6.40 -3.69
CA TRP A 490 15.92 6.54 -2.29
C TRP A 490 17.10 7.51 -2.15
N THR A 491 17.15 8.18 -1.01
CA THR A 491 18.23 9.08 -0.61
C THR A 491 18.87 8.59 0.69
N LEU A 492 20.14 8.92 0.92
CA LEU A 492 20.87 8.49 2.12
C LEU A 492 21.26 9.69 2.99
N VAL A 493 21.17 9.48 4.31
CA VAL A 493 21.66 10.41 5.32
C VAL A 493 22.54 9.64 6.31
N GLY A 494 23.75 10.14 6.57
CA GLY A 494 24.65 9.62 7.61
C GLY A 494 25.14 8.17 7.46
N CYS A 495 24.86 7.52 6.34
CA CYS A 495 25.23 6.13 6.06
C CYS A 495 25.68 5.95 4.60
N THR A 496 26.28 4.79 4.35
CA THR A 496 26.47 4.24 3.01
C THR A 496 25.51 3.07 2.81
N ALA A 497 25.17 2.77 1.56
CA ALA A 497 24.32 1.63 1.21
C ALA A 497 25.08 0.61 0.36
N GLN A 498 24.75 -0.67 0.53
CA GLN A 498 25.29 -1.78 -0.25
C GLN A 498 24.16 -2.77 -0.56
N LYS A 499 24.25 -3.45 -1.71
CA LYS A 499 23.43 -4.63 -2.02
C LYS A 499 23.90 -5.77 -1.13
N ASP A 500 23.02 -6.29 -0.27
CA ASP A 500 23.31 -7.45 0.58
C ASP A 500 22.68 -8.70 0.00
N THR A 501 23.51 -9.55 -0.57
CA THR A 501 23.14 -10.84 -1.18
C THR A 501 23.21 -12.01 -0.18
N ILE A 502 23.61 -11.76 1.07
CA ILE A 502 23.76 -12.78 2.10
C ILE A 502 22.56 -12.78 3.04
N ASN A 503 22.17 -11.60 3.53
CA ASN A 503 21.01 -11.45 4.40
C ASN A 503 19.84 -10.93 3.56
N VAL A 504 19.25 -11.84 2.79
CA VAL A 504 18.11 -11.60 1.92
C VAL A 504 17.15 -12.80 1.98
N GLU A 505 15.86 -12.53 2.10
CA GLU A 505 14.77 -13.51 2.04
C GLU A 505 13.94 -13.37 0.76
N THR A 506 13.94 -12.18 0.13
CA THR A 506 13.19 -11.92 -1.11
C THR A 506 14.05 -11.24 -2.17
N GLY A 507 13.85 -11.59 -3.44
CA GLY A 507 14.62 -11.05 -4.55
C GLY A 507 16.10 -11.47 -4.54
N GLU A 508 16.95 -10.67 -5.21
CA GLU A 508 18.38 -10.96 -5.35
C GLU A 508 19.24 -10.36 -4.22
N TYR A 509 18.80 -9.25 -3.61
CA TYR A 509 19.53 -8.54 -2.57
C TYR A 509 18.62 -7.61 -1.75
N GLY A 510 18.98 -7.37 -0.50
CA GLY A 510 18.40 -6.33 0.35
C GLY A 510 19.21 -5.03 0.39
N LEU A 511 18.64 -3.99 0.99
CA LEU A 511 19.30 -2.73 1.30
C LEU A 511 20.07 -2.82 2.61
N LYS A 512 21.39 -2.99 2.53
CA LYS A 512 22.27 -2.89 3.70
C LYS A 512 22.73 -1.46 3.90
N LEU A 513 22.40 -0.92 5.06
CA LEU A 513 22.89 0.39 5.51
C LEU A 513 24.09 0.17 6.43
N VAL A 514 25.15 0.95 6.22
CA VAL A 514 26.36 0.95 7.05
C VAL A 514 26.61 2.36 7.56
N GLN A 515 26.70 2.50 8.88
CA GLN A 515 26.89 3.78 9.55
C GLN A 515 28.27 4.37 9.22
N SER A 516 28.28 5.62 8.72
CA SER A 516 29.50 6.32 8.32
C SER A 516 29.89 7.48 9.25
N GLY A 517 29.04 7.87 10.20
CA GLY A 517 29.30 8.96 11.13
C GLY A 517 28.38 9.03 12.36
N THR A 518 28.45 10.15 13.08
CA THR A 518 27.81 10.36 14.39
C THR A 518 26.48 11.12 14.33
N ILE A 519 25.84 11.18 13.16
CA ILE A 519 24.51 11.77 12.98
C ILE A 519 23.45 10.68 12.87
N GLU A 520 22.17 11.06 12.87
CA GLU A 520 21.09 10.15 12.50
C GLU A 520 21.34 9.56 11.10
N THR A 521 21.05 8.26 10.94
CA THR A 521 21.41 7.48 9.76
C THR A 521 20.23 6.70 9.20
N TYR A 522 19.89 6.94 7.94
CA TYR A 522 18.76 6.29 7.26
C TYR A 522 18.86 6.37 5.74
N ALA A 523 18.09 5.50 5.09
CA ALA A 523 17.62 5.69 3.73
C ALA A 523 16.17 6.23 3.74
N ALA A 524 15.85 7.12 2.81
CA ALA A 524 14.55 7.77 2.73
C ALA A 524 13.98 7.82 1.31
N ILE A 525 12.67 7.60 1.19
CA ILE A 525 11.90 7.79 -0.03
C ILE A 525 10.73 8.74 0.22
N SER A 526 10.58 9.75 -0.65
CA SER A 526 9.47 10.70 -0.58
C SER A 526 8.28 10.18 -1.37
N LEU A 527 7.08 10.29 -0.80
CA LEU A 527 5.84 9.95 -1.49
C LEU A 527 5.45 11.07 -2.46
N SER A 528 4.84 10.71 -3.58
CA SER A 528 4.33 11.69 -4.55
C SER A 528 3.25 12.58 -3.94
N SER A 529 3.12 13.82 -4.40
CA SER A 529 2.12 14.77 -3.90
C SER A 529 0.68 14.26 -4.08
N SER A 530 0.41 13.51 -5.15
CA SER A 530 -0.87 12.86 -5.41
C SER A 530 -1.18 11.77 -4.38
N LEU A 531 -0.21 10.92 -4.04
CA LEU A 531 -0.36 9.90 -3.01
C LEU A 531 -0.55 10.55 -1.62
N VAL A 532 0.25 11.56 -1.27
CA VAL A 532 0.11 12.30 0.00
C VAL A 532 -1.30 12.87 0.13
N LYS A 533 -1.85 13.48 -0.92
CA LYS A 533 -3.22 14.04 -0.92
C LYS A 533 -4.28 12.98 -0.59
N ARG A 534 -4.10 11.74 -1.04
CA ARG A 534 -5.03 10.62 -0.81
C ARG A 534 -4.93 10.02 0.59
N LEU A 535 -3.72 10.02 1.16
CA LEU A 535 -3.46 9.42 2.47
C LEU A 535 -3.89 10.32 3.62
N LYS A 536 -4.05 11.64 3.42
CA LYS A 536 -4.55 12.58 4.44
C LYS A 536 -5.81 12.06 5.14
N GLY A 537 -5.75 11.96 6.47
CA GLY A 537 -6.84 11.48 7.32
C GLY A 537 -7.03 9.97 7.34
N ARG A 538 -6.28 9.20 6.53
CA ARG A 538 -6.34 7.74 6.52
C ARG A 538 -5.33 7.15 7.49
N THR A 539 -5.66 5.99 8.04
CA THR A 539 -4.69 5.16 8.76
C THR A 539 -3.92 4.30 7.78
N VAL A 540 -2.61 4.26 7.96
CA VAL A 540 -1.67 3.45 7.19
C VAL A 540 -0.84 2.58 8.11
N VAL A 541 -0.34 1.47 7.57
CA VAL A 541 0.67 0.65 8.23
C VAL A 541 1.94 0.70 7.41
N LEU A 542 3.04 1.10 8.06
CA LEU A 542 4.39 0.92 7.53
C LEU A 542 4.98 -0.32 8.19
N ALA A 543 5.43 -1.28 7.40
CA ALA A 543 6.16 -2.45 7.89
C ALA A 543 7.46 -2.66 7.14
N ALA A 544 8.38 -3.40 7.76
CA ALA A 544 9.66 -3.77 7.17
C ALA A 544 10.14 -5.11 7.66
N ARG A 545 10.74 -5.89 6.75
CA ARG A 545 11.49 -7.10 7.07
C ARG A 545 12.96 -6.72 7.20
N VAL A 546 13.51 -6.85 8.40
CA VAL A 546 14.83 -6.29 8.73
C VAL A 546 15.73 -7.32 9.39
N PHE A 547 16.93 -7.50 8.87
CA PHE A 547 18.01 -8.23 9.52
C PHE A 547 18.92 -7.26 10.28
N ILE A 548 19.17 -7.57 11.54
CA ILE A 548 20.12 -6.83 12.37
C ILE A 548 21.17 -7.80 12.88
N PRO A 549 22.46 -7.64 12.56
CA PRO A 549 23.51 -8.54 13.02
C PRO A 549 23.70 -8.43 14.54
N THR A 550 24.14 -9.52 15.17
CA THR A 550 24.51 -9.52 16.60
C THR A 550 25.68 -8.58 16.91
N THR A 551 26.51 -8.27 15.92
CA THR A 551 27.61 -7.31 16.03
C THR A 551 27.15 -5.84 16.04
N SER A 552 25.92 -5.54 15.61
CA SER A 552 25.37 -4.19 15.76
C SER A 552 25.09 -3.97 17.25
N THR A 553 25.59 -2.87 17.80
CA THR A 553 25.49 -2.53 19.23
C THR A 553 24.39 -1.51 19.51
N ARG A 554 23.82 -0.91 18.46
CA ARG A 554 22.84 0.19 18.56
C ARG A 554 21.47 -0.32 18.95
N GLY A 555 20.93 0.18 20.07
CA GLY A 555 19.58 -0.13 20.52
C GLY A 555 18.50 0.21 19.49
N ASN A 556 18.69 1.31 18.74
CA ASN A 556 17.73 1.84 17.76
C ASN A 556 17.90 1.27 16.35
N CYS A 557 18.67 0.19 16.19
CA CYS A 557 18.95 -0.39 14.89
C CYS A 557 17.74 -1.01 14.21
N GLY A 558 17.58 -0.73 12.91
CA GLY A 558 16.52 -1.31 12.07
C GLY A 558 15.13 -0.76 12.38
N GLN A 559 15.02 0.55 12.58
CA GLN A 559 13.77 1.26 12.82
C GLN A 559 13.10 1.70 11.51
N ILE A 560 11.80 2.03 11.58
CA ILE A 560 11.01 2.56 10.47
C ILE A 560 10.24 3.80 10.90
N GLN A 561 10.16 4.82 10.04
CA GLN A 561 9.55 6.11 10.39
C GLN A 561 8.72 6.70 9.24
N ILE A 562 7.71 7.48 9.65
CA ILE A 562 7.06 8.52 8.83
C ILE A 562 7.06 9.81 9.68
N PRO A 563 8.19 10.55 9.69
CA PRO A 563 8.40 11.64 10.64
C PRO A 563 7.33 12.73 10.58
N GLU A 564 6.90 13.10 9.37
CA GLU A 564 5.91 14.16 9.14
C GLU A 564 4.52 13.79 9.66
N ALA A 565 4.27 12.50 9.91
CA ALA A 565 3.04 12.00 10.53
C ALA A 565 3.17 11.78 12.05
N GLY A 566 4.22 12.33 12.68
CA GLY A 566 4.46 12.22 14.12
C GLY A 566 5.13 10.91 14.56
N ASN A 567 5.48 10.04 13.60
CA ASN A 567 6.26 8.83 13.90
C ASN A 567 7.76 9.10 13.78
N THR A 568 8.30 9.77 14.81
CA THR A 568 9.73 10.08 14.94
C THR A 568 10.43 9.21 15.99
N ARG A 569 9.66 8.45 16.77
CA ARG A 569 10.17 7.65 17.91
C ARG A 569 9.72 6.19 17.84
N PRO A 570 10.11 5.44 16.80
CA PRO A 570 9.82 4.01 16.70
C PRO A 570 10.68 3.20 17.68
N TYR A 571 10.38 1.91 17.80
CA TYR A 571 11.04 1.01 18.74
C TYR A 571 12.26 0.33 18.12
N GLY A 572 13.35 0.33 18.90
CA GLY A 572 14.60 -0.34 18.56
C GLY A 572 14.51 -1.86 18.65
N THR A 573 15.62 -2.54 18.41
CA THR A 573 15.73 -3.99 18.56
C THR A 573 16.73 -4.31 19.67
N PRO A 574 16.30 -4.99 20.74
CA PRO A 574 17.19 -5.36 21.83
C PRO A 574 18.20 -6.41 21.35
N GLU A 575 19.31 -6.58 22.08
CA GLU A 575 20.41 -7.49 21.70
C GLU A 575 19.97 -8.92 21.35
N GLY A 576 19.03 -9.51 22.08
CA GLY A 576 18.53 -10.87 21.83
C GLY A 576 17.66 -10.98 20.57
N GLY A 577 17.08 -9.85 20.13
CA GLY A 577 16.24 -9.76 18.94
C GLY A 577 17.05 -9.63 17.64
N ARG A 578 18.38 -9.71 17.73
CA ARG A 578 19.32 -9.60 16.60
C ARG A 578 19.78 -10.98 16.17
N GLY A 579 20.47 -11.07 15.02
CA GLY A 579 21.04 -12.30 14.47
C GLY A 579 20.10 -13.09 13.55
N ALA A 580 18.89 -12.59 13.31
CA ALA A 580 17.96 -13.12 12.33
C ALA A 580 17.05 -11.98 11.82
N PHE A 581 16.26 -12.27 10.80
CA PHE A 581 15.27 -11.33 10.30
C PHE A 581 14.07 -11.20 11.25
N ILE A 582 13.63 -9.96 11.45
CA ILE A 582 12.45 -9.60 12.24
C ILE A 582 11.50 -8.70 11.44
N TRP A 583 10.21 -8.79 11.76
CA TRP A 583 9.26 -7.79 11.29
C TRP A 583 9.22 -6.58 12.21
N LYS A 584 9.18 -5.41 11.58
CA LYS A 584 8.88 -4.12 12.21
C LYS A 584 7.59 -3.62 11.59
N ALA A 585 6.66 -3.12 12.39
CA ALA A 585 5.50 -2.39 11.90
C ALA A 585 5.09 -1.24 12.81
N THR A 586 4.44 -0.24 12.24
CA THR A 586 3.88 0.90 12.94
C THR A 586 2.59 1.32 12.27
N VAL A 587 1.56 1.59 13.07
CA VAL A 587 0.26 2.07 12.58
C VAL A 587 0.21 3.59 12.80
N ILE A 588 -0.21 4.33 11.78
CA ILE A 588 -0.16 5.80 11.80
C ILE A 588 -1.40 6.36 11.10
N THR A 589 -2.11 7.27 11.75
CA THR A 589 -3.13 8.09 11.08
C THR A 589 -2.45 9.33 10.51
N ILE A 590 -2.50 9.49 9.19
CA ILE A 590 -1.84 10.60 8.50
C ILE A 590 -2.58 11.90 8.80
N PRO A 591 -1.91 12.95 9.32
CA PRO A 591 -2.55 14.24 9.60
C PRO A 591 -3.14 14.87 8.33
N THR A 592 -4.33 15.46 8.43
CA THR A 592 -4.97 16.16 7.30
C THR A 592 -4.19 17.41 6.83
N THR A 593 -3.36 17.96 7.71
CA THR A 593 -2.53 19.15 7.50
C THR A 593 -1.18 18.87 6.85
N VAL A 594 -0.79 17.60 6.69
CA VAL A 594 0.54 17.25 6.16
C VAL A 594 0.67 17.64 4.67
N ASN A 595 1.84 18.09 4.22
CA ASN A 595 2.04 18.50 2.82
C ASN A 595 3.03 17.61 2.05
N ALA A 596 3.85 16.85 2.78
CA ALA A 596 4.78 15.87 2.23
C ALA A 596 4.95 14.73 3.24
N LEU A 597 5.20 13.52 2.75
CA LEU A 597 5.48 12.35 3.58
C LEU A 597 6.75 11.69 3.09
N THR A 598 7.60 11.31 4.04
CA THR A 598 8.82 10.55 3.76
C THR A 598 8.80 9.27 4.57
N VAL A 599 9.00 8.13 3.90
CA VAL A 599 9.27 6.87 4.59
C VAL A 599 10.77 6.71 4.79
N ARG A 600 11.18 6.34 6.01
CA ARG A 600 12.59 6.12 6.34
C ARG A 600 12.85 4.70 6.83
N ALA A 601 13.86 4.07 6.25
CA ALA A 601 14.52 2.87 6.76
C ALA A 601 15.73 3.31 7.59
N VAL A 602 15.62 3.20 8.92
CA VAL A 602 16.52 3.86 9.87
C VAL A 602 17.49 2.85 10.49
N LEU A 603 18.78 3.11 10.31
CA LEU A 603 19.83 2.35 10.97
C LEU A 603 20.05 2.85 12.40
N ASP A 604 20.01 4.16 12.65
CA ASP A 604 20.25 4.71 13.98
C ASP A 604 19.77 6.16 14.08
N THR A 605 19.05 6.51 15.15
CA THR A 605 18.46 7.83 15.36
C THR A 605 19.33 8.79 16.16
N SER A 606 20.40 8.31 16.80
CA SER A 606 21.23 9.12 17.71
C SER A 606 22.70 9.21 17.32
N GLY A 607 23.11 8.60 16.21
CA GLY A 607 24.49 8.57 15.74
C GLY A 607 25.41 7.72 16.62
N GLY A 608 26.41 7.07 16.00
CA GLY A 608 27.19 6.04 16.65
C GLY A 608 28.56 5.80 16.04
N ALA A 609 29.34 4.93 16.69
CA ALA A 609 30.63 4.52 16.17
C ALA A 609 30.45 3.88 14.77
N PRO A 610 31.30 4.24 13.79
CA PRO A 610 31.29 3.62 12.47
C PRO A 610 31.34 2.08 12.57
N GLY A 611 30.61 1.40 11.68
CA GLY A 611 30.62 -0.07 11.57
C GLY A 611 29.36 -0.79 12.04
N ASN A 612 28.40 -0.11 12.68
CA ASN A 612 27.06 -0.68 12.86
C ASN A 612 26.33 -0.75 11.52
N TRP A 613 25.57 -1.82 11.30
CA TRP A 613 24.83 -2.05 10.07
C TRP A 613 23.56 -2.84 10.32
N CYS A 614 22.61 -2.71 9.40
CA CYS A 614 21.42 -3.55 9.29
C CYS A 614 21.03 -3.67 7.82
N THR A 615 20.27 -4.72 7.49
CA THR A 615 19.77 -4.96 6.15
C THR A 615 18.25 -4.94 6.16
N PHE A 616 17.66 -4.07 5.35
CA PHE A 616 16.24 -4.08 5.06
C PHE A 616 16.06 -4.96 3.83
N ASP A 617 15.35 -6.07 3.98
CA ASP A 617 15.01 -6.93 2.85
C ASP A 617 13.91 -6.27 2.01
N ARG A 618 12.85 -5.82 2.69
CA ARG A 618 11.74 -5.10 2.05
C ARG A 618 10.98 -4.21 3.03
N LEU A 619 10.26 -3.22 2.47
CA LEU A 619 9.33 -2.36 3.20
C LEU A 619 7.95 -2.34 2.53
N SER A 620 6.90 -2.26 3.32
CA SER A 620 5.52 -2.11 2.84
C SER A 620 4.85 -0.89 3.46
N LEU A 621 4.12 -0.12 2.65
CA LEU A 621 3.19 0.90 3.11
C LEU A 621 1.81 0.58 2.56
N THR A 622 0.84 0.36 3.44
CA THR A 622 -0.52 -0.04 3.07
C THR A 622 -1.55 0.79 3.83
N VAL A 623 -2.75 0.94 3.27
CA VAL A 623 -3.88 1.59 3.96
C VAL A 623 -4.56 0.58 4.87
N GLY A 624 -4.87 0.98 6.11
CA GLY A 624 -5.54 0.14 7.09
C GLY A 624 -4.77 0.06 8.40
N ASN A 625 -5.07 -0.99 9.17
CA ASN A 625 -4.57 -1.19 10.54
C ASN A 625 -3.79 -2.49 10.71
N ILE A 626 -3.78 -3.36 9.70
CA ILE A 626 -3.11 -4.67 9.73
C ILE A 626 -1.83 -4.58 8.88
N PRO A 627 -0.66 -4.95 9.43
CA PRO A 627 0.55 -5.01 8.64
C PRO A 627 0.40 -6.04 7.54
N GLN A 628 0.77 -5.65 6.33
CA GLN A 628 0.76 -6.52 5.16
C GLN A 628 2.18 -6.65 4.63
N ASP A 629 2.43 -7.79 4.00
CA ASP A 629 3.57 -7.96 3.11
C ASP A 629 3.11 -7.66 1.67
N PHE A 630 3.96 -7.84 0.68
CA PHE A 630 3.60 -7.80 -0.73
C PHE A 630 4.22 -8.97 -1.54
N TYR A 631 4.85 -9.91 -0.82
CA TYR A 631 5.38 -11.18 -1.32
C TYR A 631 4.50 -12.36 -0.90
#